data_AF-A0A952YZ64-F1
#
_entry.id   AF-A0A952YZ64-F1
#
_cell.length_a   1.000
_cell.length_b   1.000
_cell.length_c   1.000
_cell.angle_alpha   90.00
_cell.angle_beta   90.00
_cell.angle_gamma   90.00
#
_symmetry.space_group_name_H-M   'P 1'
#
loop_
_entity.id
_entity.type
_entity.pdbx_description
1 polymer ?
#
loop_
_entity_poly.entity_id
_entity_poly.type
_entity_poly.pdbx_seq_one_letter_code
_entity_poly.pdbx_strand_id
1 'polypeptide(L)' 'MNKMIVIVSLIIALILFGYYEMTGDGVVLAPLLLGLLVSFTSAMVLLTKK' A
#
# COMPACT_ATOMS: atom_id res chain seq x y z
N MET A 1 15.57 -3.96 -6.85
CA MET A 1 14.53 -4.80 -6.23
C MET A 1 13.49 -3.98 -5.46
N ASN A 2 13.87 -3.04 -4.57
CA ASN A 2 12.88 -2.26 -3.79
C ASN A 2 11.85 -1.45 -4.61
N LYS A 3 12.21 -0.88 -5.77
CA LYS A 3 11.26 -0.07 -6.57
C LYS A 3 10.06 -0.86 -7.09
N MET A 4 10.26 -2.11 -7.55
CA MET A 4 9.14 -2.94 -7.99
C MET A 4 8.22 -3.32 -6.83
N ILE A 5 8.78 -3.59 -5.65
CA ILE A 5 8.01 -3.94 -4.45
C ILE A 5 7.09 -2.77 -4.07
N VAL A 6 7.60 -1.53 -4.08
CA VAL A 6 6.81 -0.31 -3.82
C VAL A 6 5.66 -0.15 -4.82
N ILE A 7 5.92 -0.39 -6.11
CA ILE A 7 4.89 -0.27 -7.16
C ILE A 7 3.80 -1.33 -6.98
N VAL A 8 4.18 -2.59 -6.71
CA VAL A 8 3.24 -3.68 -6.49
C VAL A 8 2.39 -3.44 -5.23
N SER A 9 2.98 -2.99 -4.13
CA SER A 9 2.22 -2.65 -2.92
C SER A 9 1.27 -1.47 -3.14
N LEU A 10 1.66 -0.50 -3.97
CA LEU A 10 0.80 0.64 -4.31
C LEU A 10 -0.42 0.21 -5.13
N ILE A 11 -0.22 -0.68 -6.11
CA ILE A 11 -1.31 -1.23 -6.94
C ILE A 11 -2.30 -2.00 -6.07
N ILE A 12 -1.80 -2.84 -5.15
CA ILE A 12 -2.64 -3.59 -4.21
C ILE A 12 -3.44 -2.65 -3.31
N ALA A 13 -2.82 -1.60 -2.77
CA ALA A 13 -3.51 -0.59 -1.97
C ALA A 13 -4.62 0.12 -2.77
N LEU A 14 -4.38 0.41 -4.05
CA LEU A 14 -5.36 1.05 -4.94
C LEU A 14 -6.58 0.14 -5.21
N ILE A 15 -6.35 -1.16 -5.39
CA ILE A 15 -7.42 -2.15 -5.59
C ILE A 15 -8.27 -2.29 -4.32
N LEU A 16 -7.62 -2.38 -3.15
CA LEU A 16 -8.34 -2.43 -1.87
C LEU A 16 -9.15 -1.15 -1.62
N PHE A 17 -8.63 0.01 -2.05
CA PHE A 17 -9.35 1.27 -1.95
C PHE A 17 -10.60 1.30 -2.83
N GLY A 18 -10.48 0.86 -4.09
CA GLY A 18 -11.65 0.70 -4.96
C GLY A 18 -12.69 -0.26 -4.38
N TYR A 19 -12.25 -1.36 -3.74
CA TYR A 19 -13.15 -2.30 -3.09
C TYR A 19 -13.86 -1.69 -1.87
N TYR A 20 -13.17 -0.87 -1.09
CA TYR A 20 -13.75 -0.13 0.04
C TYR A 20 -14.81 0.87 -0.45
N GLU A 21 -14.52 1.65 -1.49
CA GLU A 21 -15.49 2.60 -2.08
C GLU A 21 -16.74 1.91 -2.62
N MET A 22 -16.61 0.70 -3.20
CA MET A 22 -17.76 -0.03 -3.74
C MET A 22 -18.58 -0.79 -2.69
N THR A 23 -17.93 -1.33 -1.66
CA THR A 23 -18.59 -2.25 -0.70
C THR A 23 -18.95 -1.54 0.61
N GLY A 24 -18.31 -0.41 0.93
CA GLY A 24 -18.47 0.31 2.20
C GLY A 24 -18.00 -0.48 3.42
N ASP A 25 -17.29 -1.60 3.19
CA ASP A 25 -16.96 -2.56 4.23
C ASP A 25 -15.70 -2.13 4.99
N GLY A 26 -15.86 -1.70 6.24
CA GLY A 26 -14.75 -1.18 7.04
C GLY A 26 -13.63 -2.19 7.29
N VAL A 27 -13.88 -3.48 7.04
CA VAL A 27 -12.91 -4.58 7.20
C VAL A 27 -11.71 -4.42 6.25
N VAL A 28 -11.90 -3.84 5.06
CA VAL A 28 -10.79 -3.63 4.10
C VAL A 28 -9.90 -2.42 4.45
N LEU A 29 -10.29 -1.55 5.38
CA LEU A 29 -9.44 -0.44 5.84
C LEU A 29 -8.15 -0.93 6.51
N ALA A 30 -8.25 -1.98 7.33
CA ALA A 30 -7.10 -2.54 8.04
C ALA A 30 -6.00 -3.08 7.10
N PRO A 31 -6.29 -3.96 6.12
CA PRO A 31 -5.28 -4.40 5.16
C PRO A 31 -4.82 -3.28 4.21
N LEU A 32 -5.66 -2.27 3.92
CA LEU A 32 -5.29 -1.12 3.09
C LEU A 32 -4.28 -0.20 3.80
N LEU A 33 -4.52 0.10 5.09
CA LEU A 33 -3.58 0.84 5.94
C LEU A 33 -2.25 0.10 6.12
N LEU A 34 -2.29 -1.23 6.30
CA LEU A 34 -1.07 -2.05 6.34
C LEU A 34 -0.29 -2.00 5.02
N GLY A 35 -0.99 -2.10 3.87
CA GLY A 35 -0.37 -1.98 2.55
C GLY A 35 0.30 -0.61 2.34
N LEU A 36 -0.37 0.47 2.73
CA LEU A 36 0.19 1.83 2.72
C LEU A 36 1.41 1.97 3.65
N LEU A 37 1.34 1.44 4.87
CA LEU A 37 2.42 1.50 5.84
C LEU A 37 3.68 0.82 5.30
N VAL A 38 3.55 -0.39 4.75
CA VAL A 38 4.66 -1.13 4.13
C VAL A 38 5.22 -0.37 2.92
N SER A 39 4.35 0.24 2.11
CA SER A 39 4.77 1.05 0.96
C SER A 39 5.54 2.31 1.39
N PHE A 40 5.12 2.97 2.49
CA PHE A 40 5.83 4.11 3.07
C PHE A 40 7.16 3.72 3.69
N THR A 41 7.20 2.65 4.49
CA THR A 41 8.44 2.18 5.12
C THR A 41 9.48 1.78 4.06
N SER A 42 9.06 1.06 3.02
CA SER A 42 9.94 0.67 1.92
C SER A 42 10.43 1.88 1.10
N ALA A 43 9.59 2.90 0.89
CA ALA A 43 10.00 4.16 0.28
C ALA A 43 10.99 4.94 1.14
N MET A 44 10.76 5.03 2.46
CA MET A 44 11.69 5.67 3.40
C MET A 44 13.06 4.99 3.38
N VAL A 45 13.10 3.65 3.48
CA VAL A 45 14.35 2.88 3.43
C VAL A 45 15.08 3.10 2.09
N LEU A 46 14.34 3.25 0.99
CA LEU A 46 14.92 3.54 -0.32
C LEU A 46 15.49 4.97 -0.41
N LEU A 47 14.84 5.95 0.21
CA LEU A 47 15.31 7.33 0.27
C LEU A 47 16.51 7.49 1.21
N THR A 48 16.53 6.80 2.35
CA THR A 48 17.64 6.82 3.32
C THR A 48 18.90 6.15 2.79
N LYS A 49 18.79 5.23 1.83
CA LYS A 49 19.93 4.59 1.17
C LYS A 49 20.54 5.41 0.03
N LYS A 50 20.07 6.63 -0.21
CA LYS A 50 20.49 7.50 -1.31
C LYS A 50 21.21 8.74 -0.78
#